data_AF-A0A3R7V159-F1
#
_entry.id   AF-A0A3R7V159-F1
#
_cell.length_a   1.000
_cell.length_b   1.000
_cell.length_c   1.000
_cell.angle_alpha   90.00
_cell.angle_beta   90.00
_cell.angle_gamma   90.00
#
_symmetry.space_group_name_H-M   'P 1'
#
loop_
_entity.id
_entity.type
_entity.pdbx_description
1 polymer ?
#
loop_
_entity_poly.entity_id
_entity_poly.type
_entity_poly.pdbx_seq_one_letter_code
_entity_poly.pdbx_strand_id
1 'polypeptide(L)'
;MKVFQIKSAAEKGNVKARFVLNQIIGPKKSIHFKNIDDAKSAPLIQQLFYLPFVKSVSLHEKSLEVERFDILEWEDVIEEVRVQLENYLNDGGAVLEEITNDKVPVSIYAESTPNPSVMKFVANKKLVSESLEFKNIDEAKNAPLPLKLFHFAFVKEVFISENYVSITKFEVNSWDEVVMEIREFIRSFIEEGNIIIEHHKTSNSKEDKIYTENLDPLEAQIVSILDEYIKPAVASDGGNIQFESYDPSNKSVQVILQGACSGCPSSTFTLKNGIENMLKEMMPGKIENVVAVNG
;
A
#
# COMPACT_ATOMS: atom_id res chain seq x y z
N MET A 1 -14.99 -5.87 -36.39
CA MET A 1 -14.12 -5.02 -35.53
C MET A 1 -14.27 -3.57 -35.94
N LYS A 2 -14.25 -2.63 -35.00
CA LYS A 2 -14.23 -1.19 -35.33
C LYS A 2 -12.81 -0.83 -35.77
N VAL A 3 -12.66 -0.37 -37.01
CA VAL A 3 -11.37 -0.01 -37.61
C VAL A 3 -10.87 1.30 -37.01
N PHE A 4 -9.60 1.35 -36.58
CA PHE A 4 -8.93 2.58 -36.19
C PHE A 4 -8.72 3.47 -37.41
N GLN A 5 -9.10 4.73 -37.29
CA GLN A 5 -8.85 5.77 -38.28
C GLN A 5 -8.13 6.93 -37.59
N ILE A 6 -7.02 7.36 -38.20
CA ILE A 6 -6.17 8.42 -37.66
C ILE A 6 -6.19 9.61 -38.61
N LYS A 7 -6.51 10.79 -38.07
CA LYS A 7 -6.31 12.08 -38.74
C LYS A 7 -5.05 12.72 -38.20
N SER A 8 -4.10 13.05 -39.06
CA SER A 8 -2.89 13.77 -38.68
C SER A 8 -2.98 15.25 -39.05
N ALA A 9 -2.34 16.11 -38.25
CA ALA A 9 -2.21 17.53 -38.51
C ALA A 9 -0.90 18.06 -37.93
N ALA A 10 -0.16 18.84 -38.72
CA ALA A 10 0.97 19.62 -38.28
C ALA A 10 0.94 20.98 -38.96
N GLU A 11 1.26 22.03 -38.22
CA GLU A 11 1.46 23.36 -38.81
C GLU A 11 2.85 23.44 -39.42
N LYS A 12 2.98 24.14 -40.55
CA LYS A 12 4.26 24.31 -41.24
C LYS A 12 5.30 24.95 -40.32
N GLY A 13 6.46 24.32 -40.19
CA GLY A 13 7.55 24.76 -39.30
C GLY A 13 7.32 24.48 -37.82
N ASN A 14 6.23 23.81 -37.44
CA ASN A 14 6.00 23.37 -36.07
C ASN A 14 6.76 22.06 -35.82
N VAL A 15 7.42 21.94 -34.66
CA VAL A 15 8.12 20.71 -34.25
C VAL A 15 7.17 19.62 -33.77
N LYS A 16 5.89 19.93 -33.56
CA LYS A 16 4.87 18.99 -33.09
C LYS A 16 3.86 18.65 -34.18
N ALA A 17 3.54 17.37 -34.29
CA ALA A 17 2.40 16.87 -35.04
C ALA A 17 1.40 16.21 -34.10
N ARG A 18 0.11 16.36 -34.43
CA ARG A 18 -1.00 15.76 -33.70
C ARG A 18 -1.68 14.69 -34.54
N PHE A 19 -1.92 13.53 -33.93
CA PHE A 19 -2.64 12.40 -34.52
C PHE A 19 -3.90 12.14 -33.69
N VAL A 20 -5.08 12.32 -34.29
CA VAL A 20 -6.38 12.19 -33.63
C VAL A 20 -7.08 10.92 -34.11
N LEU A 21 -7.51 10.09 -33.17
CA LEU A 21 -8.11 8.80 -33.45
C LEU A 21 -9.63 8.83 -33.27
N ASN A 22 -10.33 7.98 -34.02
CA ASN A 22 -11.77 7.78 -33.89
C ASN A 22 -12.17 6.97 -32.63
N GLN A 23 -11.20 6.44 -31.87
CA GLN A 23 -11.40 5.58 -30.70
C GLN A 23 -10.54 6.04 -29.51
N ILE A 24 -10.94 5.64 -28.30
CA ILE A 24 -10.14 5.87 -27.09
C ILE A 24 -8.94 4.93 -27.11
N ILE A 25 -7.76 5.48 -26.94
CA ILE A 25 -6.50 4.73 -26.91
C ILE A 25 -5.65 5.03 -25.66
N GLY A 26 -5.89 6.15 -25.00
CA GLY A 26 -5.09 6.59 -23.86
C GLY A 26 -5.93 6.84 -22.60
N PRO A 27 -5.25 7.11 -21.47
CA PRO A 27 -5.91 7.47 -20.21
C PRO A 27 -6.55 8.87 -20.24
N LYS A 28 -7.46 9.13 -19.29
CA LYS A 28 -8.06 10.46 -19.07
C LYS A 28 -7.02 11.54 -18.74
N LYS A 29 -5.97 11.17 -17.99
CA LYS A 29 -4.84 12.04 -17.69
C LYS A 29 -3.72 11.74 -18.67
N SER A 30 -3.28 12.74 -19.44
CA SER A 30 -2.23 12.55 -20.45
C SER A 30 -0.91 12.06 -19.85
N ILE A 31 -0.24 11.15 -20.55
CA ILE A 31 1.10 10.67 -20.20
C ILE A 31 2.09 11.26 -21.20
N HIS A 32 3.26 11.68 -20.71
CA HIS A 32 4.33 12.23 -21.53
C HIS A 32 5.57 11.33 -21.43
N PHE A 33 6.12 10.95 -22.58
CA PHE A 33 7.27 10.07 -22.73
C PHE A 33 8.41 10.85 -23.39
N LYS A 34 9.61 10.81 -22.79
CA LYS A 34 10.77 11.56 -23.30
C LYS A 34 11.72 10.71 -24.13
N ASN A 35 11.64 9.38 -24.00
CA ASN A 35 12.51 8.43 -24.68
C ASN A 35 11.88 7.03 -24.67
N ILE A 36 12.55 6.08 -25.32
CA ILE A 36 12.11 4.68 -25.40
C ILE A 36 12.07 3.97 -24.04
N ASP A 37 12.95 4.33 -23.09
CA ASP A 37 12.98 3.74 -21.74
C ASP A 37 11.75 4.15 -20.92
N ASP A 38 11.24 5.38 -21.11
CA ASP A 38 9.99 5.85 -20.49
C ASP A 38 8.77 5.09 -21.07
N ALA A 39 8.87 4.58 -22.29
CA ALA A 39 7.79 3.97 -23.06
C ALA A 39 7.68 2.45 -22.90
N LYS A 40 8.34 1.84 -21.90
CA LYS A 40 8.36 0.38 -21.69
C LYS A 40 6.97 -0.26 -21.66
N SER A 41 6.00 0.38 -21.01
CA SER A 41 4.61 -0.09 -20.89
C SER A 41 3.70 0.37 -22.04
N ALA A 42 4.25 0.98 -23.09
CA ALA A 42 3.50 1.60 -24.17
C ALA A 42 4.07 1.18 -25.54
N PRO A 43 3.77 -0.04 -26.03
CA PRO A 43 4.36 -0.57 -27.27
C PRO A 43 4.14 0.32 -28.50
N LEU A 44 2.96 0.92 -28.65
CA LEU A 44 2.69 1.92 -29.69
C LEU A 44 3.67 3.11 -29.64
N ILE A 45 4.02 3.54 -28.43
CA ILE A 45 4.94 4.66 -28.21
C ILE A 45 6.39 4.24 -28.48
N GLN A 46 6.75 2.98 -28.17
CA GLN A 46 8.04 2.43 -28.58
C GLN A 46 8.21 2.43 -30.11
N GLN A 47 7.15 2.08 -30.86
CA GLN A 47 7.16 2.17 -32.33
C GLN A 47 7.53 3.58 -32.81
N LEU A 48 7.01 4.61 -32.15
CA LEU A 48 7.36 5.99 -32.47
C LEU A 48 8.82 6.33 -32.12
N PHE A 49 9.37 5.82 -31.01
CA PHE A 49 10.77 6.06 -30.64
C PHE A 49 11.79 5.29 -31.48
N TYR A 50 11.38 4.26 -32.24
CA TYR A 50 12.26 3.67 -33.27
C TYR A 50 12.48 4.59 -34.47
N LEU A 51 11.67 5.62 -34.64
CA LEU A 51 11.88 6.65 -35.63
C LEU A 51 12.99 7.61 -35.14
N PRO A 52 14.12 7.76 -35.86
CA PRO A 52 15.31 8.45 -35.36
C PRO A 52 15.12 9.95 -35.13
N PHE A 53 14.01 10.51 -35.63
CA PHE A 53 13.68 11.91 -35.50
C PHE A 53 12.72 12.21 -34.34
N VAL A 54 12.18 11.21 -33.64
CA VAL A 54 11.21 11.44 -32.56
C VAL A 54 11.94 11.83 -31.26
N LYS A 55 11.58 13.00 -30.73
CA LYS A 55 12.13 13.59 -29.51
C LYS A 55 11.29 13.30 -28.27
N SER A 56 9.97 13.42 -28.39
CA SER A 56 9.06 13.13 -27.27
C SER A 56 7.67 12.77 -27.80
N VAL A 57 6.88 12.06 -27.00
CA VAL A 57 5.51 11.67 -27.35
C VAL A 57 4.58 11.93 -26.17
N SER A 58 3.42 12.52 -26.42
CA SER A 58 2.35 12.67 -25.43
C SER A 58 1.11 11.86 -25.85
N LEU A 59 0.66 10.98 -24.97
CA LEU A 59 -0.53 10.16 -25.15
C LEU A 59 -1.72 10.77 -24.40
N HIS A 60 -2.79 11.04 -25.12
CA HIS A 60 -4.07 11.52 -24.61
C HIS A 60 -5.18 10.49 -24.89
N GLU A 61 -6.36 10.71 -24.30
CA GLU A 61 -7.50 9.79 -24.42
C GLU A 61 -7.82 9.36 -25.86
N LYS A 62 -7.78 10.29 -26.83
CA LYS A 62 -8.05 10.04 -28.26
C LYS A 62 -7.02 10.65 -29.21
N SER A 63 -5.85 11.04 -28.72
CA SER A 63 -4.83 11.64 -29.59
C SER A 63 -3.41 11.40 -29.11
N LEU A 64 -2.48 11.41 -30.06
CA LEU A 64 -1.05 11.47 -29.82
C LEU A 64 -0.52 12.85 -30.26
N GLU A 65 0.44 13.37 -29.52
CA GLU A 65 1.28 14.48 -29.95
C GLU A 65 2.72 13.98 -30.03
N VAL A 66 3.34 14.10 -31.19
CA VAL A 66 4.73 13.68 -31.41
C VAL A 66 5.56 14.92 -31.67
N GLU A 67 6.61 15.10 -30.88
CA GLU A 67 7.62 16.14 -31.08
C GLU A 67 8.80 15.53 -31.83
N ARG A 68 9.26 16.18 -32.89
CA ARG A 68 10.46 15.79 -33.64
C ARG A 68 11.70 16.58 -33.21
N PHE A 69 12.88 16.02 -33.46
CA PHE A 69 14.12 16.78 -33.54
C PHE A 69 14.14 17.66 -34.80
N ASP A 70 15.00 18.68 -34.77
CA ASP A 70 15.13 19.62 -35.87
C ASP A 70 16.07 19.08 -36.97
N ILE A 71 15.65 17.97 -37.59
CA ILE A 71 16.41 17.24 -38.61
C ILE A 71 15.61 16.96 -39.90
N LEU A 72 14.29 17.16 -39.88
CA LEU A 72 13.38 17.00 -41.02
C LEU A 72 12.08 17.78 -40.77
N GLU A 73 11.21 17.96 -41.77
CA GLU A 73 9.90 18.58 -41.60
C GLU A 73 8.76 17.57 -41.49
N TRP A 74 7.70 17.90 -40.74
CA TRP A 74 6.54 17.01 -40.62
C TRP A 74 5.84 16.78 -41.97
N GLU A 75 5.87 17.75 -42.87
CA GLU A 75 5.29 17.63 -44.23
C GLU A 75 5.84 16.41 -45.00
N ASP A 76 7.09 16.02 -44.71
CA ASP A 76 7.77 14.93 -45.42
C ASP A 76 7.41 13.53 -44.86
N VAL A 77 7.03 13.44 -43.58
CA VAL A 77 6.91 12.16 -42.86
C VAL A 77 5.56 11.91 -42.20
N ILE A 78 4.71 12.93 -42.06
CA ILE A 78 3.48 12.86 -41.26
C ILE A 78 2.50 11.80 -41.77
N GLU A 79 2.40 11.64 -43.09
CA GLU A 79 1.50 10.65 -43.68
C GLU A 79 2.02 9.23 -43.48
N GLU A 80 3.34 9.02 -43.59
CA GLU A 80 3.94 7.72 -43.33
C GLU A 80 3.76 7.30 -41.87
N VAL A 81 4.02 8.21 -40.92
CA VAL A 81 3.79 7.96 -39.48
C VAL A 81 2.32 7.67 -39.21
N ARG A 82 1.39 8.41 -39.84
CA ARG A 82 -0.06 8.18 -39.71
C ARG A 82 -0.43 6.77 -40.17
N VAL A 83 0.05 6.33 -41.33
CA VAL A 83 -0.22 5.01 -41.89
C VAL A 83 0.39 3.90 -41.02
N GLN A 84 1.61 4.07 -40.53
CA GLN A 84 2.26 3.10 -39.63
C GLN A 84 1.46 2.92 -38.32
N LEU A 85 1.03 4.01 -37.69
CA LEU A 85 0.20 3.97 -36.48
C LEU A 85 -1.16 3.30 -36.76
N GLU A 86 -1.78 3.61 -37.89
CA GLU A 86 -3.09 3.04 -38.26
C GLU A 86 -2.99 1.54 -38.54
N ASN A 87 -1.96 1.09 -39.24
CA ASN A 87 -1.71 -0.33 -39.49
C ASN A 87 -1.43 -1.08 -38.18
N TYR A 88 -0.52 -0.57 -37.35
CA TYR A 88 -0.18 -1.18 -36.07
C TYR A 88 -1.42 -1.43 -35.20
N LEU A 89 -2.31 -0.44 -35.09
CA LEU A 89 -3.53 -0.57 -34.28
C LEU A 89 -4.56 -1.52 -34.92
N ASN A 90 -4.71 -1.48 -36.24
CA ASN A 90 -5.65 -2.36 -36.94
C ASN A 90 -5.18 -3.81 -37.02
N ASP A 91 -3.87 -4.05 -36.92
CA ASP A 91 -3.26 -5.38 -36.82
C ASP A 91 -3.32 -5.95 -35.38
N GLY A 92 -3.92 -5.21 -34.44
CA GLY A 92 -4.11 -5.64 -33.05
C GLY A 92 -2.99 -5.27 -32.10
N GLY A 93 -2.12 -4.32 -32.48
CA GLY A 93 -1.06 -3.81 -31.63
C GLY A 93 -1.59 -3.10 -30.38
N ALA A 94 -0.91 -3.29 -29.25
CA ALA A 94 -1.28 -2.72 -27.96
C ALA A 94 -0.84 -1.25 -27.84
N VAL A 95 -1.74 -0.37 -27.39
CA VAL A 95 -1.39 1.04 -27.14
C VAL A 95 -0.59 1.17 -25.85
N LEU A 96 -1.14 0.57 -24.80
CA LEU A 96 -0.53 0.36 -23.51
C LEU A 96 -0.60 -1.14 -23.28
N GLU A 97 0.49 -1.75 -22.84
CA GLU A 97 0.36 -3.03 -22.15
C GLU A 97 -0.50 -2.77 -20.91
N GLU A 98 -1.36 -3.72 -20.54
CA GLU A 98 -1.89 -3.71 -19.19
C GLU A 98 -0.68 -3.52 -18.29
N ILE A 99 -0.71 -2.49 -17.44
CA ILE A 99 0.26 -2.36 -16.38
C ILE A 99 0.00 -3.57 -15.48
N THR A 100 0.52 -4.74 -15.85
CA THR A 100 1.11 -5.60 -14.85
C THR A 100 2.22 -4.73 -14.32
N ASN A 101 1.89 -3.92 -13.29
CA ASN A 101 2.86 -3.33 -12.39
C ASN A 101 3.94 -4.39 -12.28
N ASP A 102 5.19 -4.09 -12.66
CA ASP A 102 6.34 -4.98 -12.51
C ASP A 102 6.04 -5.86 -11.31
N LYS A 103 5.62 -7.12 -11.54
CA LYS A 103 4.94 -7.88 -10.49
C LYS A 103 5.98 -8.03 -9.41
N VAL A 104 5.89 -7.18 -8.38
CA VAL A 104 6.88 -7.17 -7.33
C VAL A 104 6.75 -8.57 -6.75
N PRO A 105 7.82 -9.38 -6.71
CA PRO A 105 7.71 -10.72 -6.17
C PRO A 105 7.26 -10.59 -4.71
N VAL A 106 5.99 -10.89 -4.47
CA VAL A 106 5.33 -10.77 -3.17
C VAL A 106 5.03 -12.18 -2.71
N SER A 107 5.61 -12.55 -1.58
CA SER A 107 5.20 -13.74 -0.85
C SER A 107 4.44 -13.32 0.39
N ILE A 108 3.29 -13.96 0.61
CA ILE A 108 2.53 -13.88 1.85
C ILE A 108 2.50 -15.27 2.45
N TYR A 109 2.90 -15.39 3.71
CA TYR A 109 2.75 -16.60 4.51
C TYR A 109 1.86 -16.33 5.71
N ALA A 110 1.13 -17.36 6.15
CA ALA A 110 0.25 -17.28 7.30
C ALA A 110 0.91 -17.96 8.50
N GLU A 111 0.84 -17.33 9.66
CA GLU A 111 1.33 -17.83 10.95
C GLU A 111 0.18 -17.82 11.95
N SER A 112 0.01 -18.93 12.67
CA SER A 112 -0.88 -18.97 13.82
C SER A 112 -0.35 -18.08 14.93
N THR A 113 -1.26 -17.42 15.65
CA THR A 113 -0.92 -16.63 16.83
C THR A 113 -1.35 -17.38 18.11
N PRO A 114 -0.88 -16.99 19.29
CA PRO A 114 -1.41 -17.50 20.56
C PRO A 114 -2.92 -17.23 20.73
N ASN A 115 -3.49 -16.27 19.99
CA ASN A 115 -4.92 -15.97 19.99
C ASN A 115 -5.62 -16.76 18.85
N PRO A 116 -6.46 -17.76 19.16
CA PRO A 116 -7.08 -18.63 18.15
C PRO A 116 -8.04 -17.89 17.20
N SER A 117 -8.50 -16.70 17.58
CA SER A 117 -9.33 -15.85 16.74
C SER A 117 -8.53 -15.01 15.76
N VAL A 118 -7.18 -15.03 15.82
CA VAL A 118 -6.30 -14.15 15.05
C VAL A 118 -5.28 -14.96 14.25
N MET A 119 -5.19 -14.64 12.97
CA MET A 119 -4.17 -15.18 12.06
C MET A 119 -3.30 -14.03 11.56
N LYS A 120 -1.99 -14.25 11.55
CA LYS A 120 -1.00 -13.28 11.08
C LYS A 120 -0.58 -13.63 9.66
N PHE A 121 -0.61 -12.66 8.76
CA PHE A 121 -0.21 -12.79 7.36
C PHE A 121 1.00 -11.90 7.12
N VAL A 122 2.16 -12.50 6.89
CA VAL A 122 3.43 -11.78 6.80
C VAL A 122 3.87 -11.68 5.35
N ALA A 123 4.25 -10.46 4.95
CA ALA A 123 4.79 -10.13 3.65
C ALA A 123 6.32 -10.05 3.68
N ASN A 124 6.94 -10.38 2.55
CA ASN A 124 8.37 -10.17 2.31
C ASN A 124 8.76 -8.71 2.04
N LYS A 125 7.85 -7.75 2.24
CA LYS A 125 8.09 -6.32 2.07
C LYS A 125 7.32 -5.49 3.07
N LYS A 126 7.80 -4.27 3.31
CA LYS A 126 7.14 -3.29 4.17
C LYS A 126 5.78 -2.88 3.58
N LEU A 127 4.76 -2.93 4.42
CA LEU A 127 3.37 -2.54 4.18
C LEU A 127 3.09 -1.11 4.68
N VAL A 128 3.49 -0.83 5.92
CA VAL A 128 3.23 0.46 6.61
C VAL A 128 4.43 0.86 7.46
N SER A 129 4.55 2.15 7.79
CA SER A 129 5.60 2.65 8.70
C SER A 129 5.16 2.68 10.17
N GLU A 130 3.86 2.81 10.41
CA GLU A 130 3.27 2.86 11.73
C GLU A 130 2.19 1.78 11.82
N SER A 131 2.05 1.18 13.00
CA SER A 131 1.02 0.20 13.28
C SER A 131 -0.35 0.88 13.27
N LEU A 132 -1.32 0.24 12.63
CA LEU A 132 -2.69 0.75 12.50
C LEU A 132 -3.68 -0.37 12.78
N GLU A 133 -4.75 -0.03 13.48
CA GLU A 133 -5.81 -0.95 13.85
C GLU A 133 -7.15 -0.44 13.37
N PHE A 134 -7.97 -1.34 12.85
CA PHE A 134 -9.31 -1.07 12.36
C PHE A 134 -10.25 -2.09 12.98
N LYS A 135 -11.25 -1.62 13.73
CA LYS A 135 -12.24 -2.47 14.42
C LYS A 135 -13.50 -2.71 13.60
N ASN A 136 -13.67 -1.96 12.51
CA ASN A 136 -14.82 -2.07 11.62
C ASN A 136 -14.52 -1.40 10.27
N ILE A 137 -15.43 -1.63 9.32
CA ILE A 137 -15.36 -1.07 7.96
C ILE A 137 -15.40 0.46 7.93
N ASP A 138 -16.04 1.12 8.91
CA ASP A 138 -16.18 2.57 8.94
C ASP A 138 -14.86 3.29 9.27
N GLU A 139 -14.01 2.68 10.09
CA GLU A 139 -12.65 3.14 10.39
C GLU A 139 -11.69 2.97 9.19
N ALA A 140 -11.98 2.02 8.30
CA ALA A 140 -11.14 1.67 7.17
C ALA A 140 -11.34 2.52 5.90
N LYS A 141 -12.11 3.62 5.97
CA LYS A 141 -12.48 4.44 4.78
C LYS A 141 -11.28 4.93 3.96
N ASN A 142 -10.16 5.22 4.61
CA ASN A 142 -8.93 5.68 3.97
C ASN A 142 -7.86 4.58 3.85
N ALA A 143 -8.24 3.32 4.10
CA ALA A 143 -7.34 2.18 4.09
C ALA A 143 -7.86 1.11 3.12
N PRO A 144 -7.52 1.18 1.82
CA PRO A 144 -8.10 0.31 0.81
C PRO A 144 -7.93 -1.18 1.09
N LEU A 145 -6.79 -1.62 1.64
CA LEU A 145 -6.59 -3.03 1.99
C LEU A 145 -7.53 -3.48 3.13
N PRO A 146 -7.54 -2.85 4.33
CA PRO A 146 -8.53 -3.12 5.38
C PRO A 146 -9.98 -3.03 4.90
N LEU A 147 -10.32 -2.00 4.12
CA LEU A 147 -11.67 -1.80 3.60
C LEU A 147 -12.15 -3.00 2.78
N LYS A 148 -11.27 -3.54 1.93
CA LYS A 148 -11.56 -4.74 1.15
C LYS A 148 -11.61 -5.99 2.04
N LEU A 149 -10.74 -6.12 3.03
CA LEU A 149 -10.76 -7.22 3.99
C LEU A 149 -12.07 -7.26 4.79
N PHE A 150 -12.67 -6.12 5.12
CA PHE A 150 -13.98 -6.09 5.80
C PHE A 150 -15.17 -6.56 4.94
N HIS A 151 -14.99 -6.76 3.63
CA HIS A 151 -16.04 -7.38 2.80
C HIS A 151 -16.15 -8.89 3.01
N PHE A 152 -15.13 -9.53 3.61
CA PHE A 152 -15.23 -10.90 4.07
C PHE A 152 -16.05 -10.91 5.37
N ALA A 153 -17.24 -11.52 5.33
CA ALA A 153 -18.22 -11.44 6.42
C ALA A 153 -17.72 -11.96 7.78
N PHE A 154 -16.66 -12.77 7.79
CA PHE A 154 -16.06 -13.31 9.00
C PHE A 154 -14.97 -12.40 9.60
N VAL A 155 -14.52 -11.35 8.91
CA VAL A 155 -13.49 -10.43 9.38
C VAL A 155 -14.09 -9.45 10.38
N LYS A 156 -13.60 -9.49 11.61
CA LYS A 156 -14.00 -8.63 12.73
C LYS A 156 -13.09 -7.43 12.88
N GLU A 157 -11.78 -7.63 12.76
CA GLU A 157 -10.77 -6.60 13.00
C GLU A 157 -9.57 -6.83 12.08
N VAL A 158 -8.94 -5.74 11.66
CA VAL A 158 -7.74 -5.77 10.83
C VAL A 158 -6.69 -4.90 11.50
N PHE A 159 -5.54 -5.50 11.79
CA PHE A 159 -4.36 -4.82 12.30
C PHE A 159 -3.24 -4.91 11.25
N ILE A 160 -2.55 -3.82 10.98
CA ILE A 160 -1.43 -3.79 10.02
C ILE A 160 -0.24 -3.14 10.71
N SER A 161 0.91 -3.80 10.63
CA SER A 161 2.18 -3.26 11.14
C SER A 161 3.33 -3.67 10.24
N GLU A 162 4.35 -2.83 10.14
CA GLU A 162 5.58 -2.99 9.36
C GLU A 162 5.43 -3.84 8.08
N ASN A 163 5.53 -5.18 8.18
CA ASN A 163 5.43 -6.11 7.06
C ASN A 163 4.33 -7.18 7.20
N TYR A 164 3.39 -7.08 8.15
CA TYR A 164 2.34 -8.08 8.36
C TYR A 164 0.96 -7.48 8.59
N VAL A 165 -0.06 -8.31 8.36
CA VAL A 165 -1.47 -8.04 8.62
C VAL A 165 -1.98 -9.11 9.58
N SER A 166 -2.50 -8.72 10.73
CA SER A 166 -3.23 -9.62 11.61
C SER A 166 -4.72 -9.43 11.40
N ILE A 167 -5.43 -10.52 11.16
CA ILE A 167 -6.87 -10.51 10.97
C ILE A 167 -7.51 -11.24 12.12
N THR A 168 -8.45 -10.58 12.78
CA THR A 168 -9.29 -11.17 13.81
C THR A 168 -10.62 -11.55 13.19
N LYS A 169 -11.04 -12.79 13.37
CA LYS A 169 -12.32 -13.30 12.85
C LYS A 169 -13.40 -13.38 13.91
N PHE A 170 -14.66 -13.41 13.49
CA PHE A 170 -15.76 -13.86 14.33
C PHE A 170 -15.66 -15.38 14.61
N GLU A 171 -16.28 -15.86 15.70
CA GLU A 171 -16.21 -17.28 16.11
C GLU A 171 -16.97 -18.27 15.21
N VAL A 172 -17.52 -17.79 14.09
CA VAL A 172 -18.38 -18.59 13.19
C VAL A 172 -17.61 -19.43 12.16
N ASN A 173 -16.32 -19.17 11.95
CA ASN A 173 -15.50 -19.87 10.95
C ASN A 173 -14.22 -20.44 11.56
N SER A 174 -13.70 -21.54 11.00
CA SER A 174 -12.34 -22.01 11.29
C SER A 174 -11.32 -21.31 10.39
N TRP A 175 -10.11 -21.04 10.90
CA TRP A 175 -9.03 -20.52 10.09
C TRP A 175 -8.63 -21.46 8.95
N ASP A 176 -8.73 -22.78 9.15
CA ASP A 176 -8.40 -23.79 8.15
C ASP A 176 -9.22 -23.63 6.85
N GLU A 177 -10.42 -23.05 6.95
CA GLU A 177 -11.34 -22.86 5.82
C GLU A 177 -11.05 -21.59 5.02
N VAL A 178 -10.59 -20.53 5.70
CA VAL A 178 -10.53 -19.17 5.13
C VAL A 178 -9.10 -18.63 4.95
N VAL A 179 -8.11 -19.29 5.54
CA VAL A 179 -6.71 -18.82 5.53
C VAL A 179 -6.14 -18.67 4.12
N MET A 180 -6.44 -19.62 3.22
CA MET A 180 -5.95 -19.56 1.85
C MET A 180 -6.60 -18.41 1.08
N GLU A 181 -7.91 -18.23 1.19
CA GLU A 181 -8.64 -17.14 0.53
C GLU A 181 -8.07 -15.77 0.91
N ILE A 182 -7.88 -15.52 2.20
CA ILE A 182 -7.30 -14.27 2.71
C ILE A 182 -5.85 -14.09 2.25
N ARG A 183 -5.03 -15.14 2.33
CA ARG A 183 -3.63 -15.09 1.91
C ARG A 183 -3.52 -14.74 0.43
N GLU A 184 -4.29 -15.40 -0.43
CA GLU A 184 -4.30 -15.14 -1.86
C GLU A 184 -4.78 -13.72 -2.15
N PHE A 185 -5.84 -13.27 -1.46
CA PHE A 185 -6.35 -11.90 -1.57
C PHE A 185 -5.29 -10.86 -1.22
N ILE A 186 -4.63 -10.96 -0.05
CA ILE A 186 -3.60 -10.01 0.38
C ILE A 186 -2.43 -10.03 -0.61
N ARG A 187 -1.99 -11.22 -1.05
CA ARG A 187 -0.89 -11.32 -2.02
C ARG A 187 -1.25 -10.62 -3.32
N SER A 188 -2.39 -10.95 -3.93
CA SER A 188 -2.82 -10.37 -5.21
C SER A 188 -3.00 -8.86 -5.10
N PHE A 189 -3.63 -8.38 -4.02
CA PHE A 189 -3.81 -6.95 -3.77
C PHE A 189 -2.48 -6.20 -3.80
N ILE A 190 -1.46 -6.76 -3.16
CA ILE A 190 -0.13 -6.17 -3.02
C ILE A 190 0.73 -6.34 -4.28
N GLU A 191 0.56 -7.45 -5.00
CA GLU A 191 1.24 -7.78 -6.28
C GLU A 191 0.75 -6.86 -7.40
N GLU A 192 -0.53 -6.50 -7.40
CA GLU A 192 -1.14 -5.53 -8.30
C GLU A 192 -0.68 -4.08 -8.03
N GLY A 193 0.10 -3.84 -6.97
CA GLY A 193 0.59 -2.51 -6.60
C GLY A 193 -0.49 -1.56 -6.09
N ASN A 194 -1.59 -2.11 -5.57
CA ASN A 194 -2.63 -1.31 -4.93
C ASN A 194 -2.06 -0.60 -3.68
N ILE A 195 -2.59 0.59 -3.41
CA ILE A 195 -2.26 1.35 -2.20
C ILE A 195 -2.87 0.64 -0.99
N ILE A 196 -2.04 0.31 0.00
CA ILE A 196 -2.50 -0.35 1.24
C ILE A 196 -3.31 0.63 2.08
N ILE A 197 -2.80 1.87 2.24
CA ILE A 197 -3.41 2.96 3.01
C ILE A 197 -3.22 4.27 2.23
N GLU A 198 -4.32 4.97 1.95
CA GLU A 198 -4.27 6.29 1.33
C GLU A 198 -3.69 7.28 2.33
N HIS A 199 -2.84 8.22 1.86
CA HIS A 199 -2.10 9.15 2.72
C HIS A 199 -2.94 9.59 3.91
N HIS A 200 -2.59 9.06 5.08
CA HIS A 200 -3.18 9.44 6.34
C HIS A 200 -2.79 10.90 6.58
N LYS A 201 -3.63 11.83 6.12
CA LYS A 201 -3.89 13.02 6.92
C LYS A 201 -4.57 12.49 8.15
N THR A 202 -3.77 12.14 9.14
CA THR A 202 -4.07 12.11 10.57
C THR A 202 -5.43 12.70 10.87
N SER A 203 -6.45 11.86 10.76
CA SER A 203 -7.84 12.25 10.91
C SER A 203 -8.37 11.53 12.13
N ASN A 204 -8.32 12.25 13.25
CA ASN A 204 -9.30 12.16 14.33
C ASN A 204 -9.56 10.78 14.97
N SER A 205 -8.53 10.04 15.37
CA SER A 205 -8.53 9.53 16.74
C SER A 205 -7.96 10.64 17.62
N LYS A 206 -8.71 11.07 18.65
CA LYS A 206 -8.26 12.09 19.60
C LYS A 206 -7.16 11.58 20.55
N GLU A 207 -6.60 10.40 20.31
CA GLU A 207 -5.77 9.67 21.27
C GLU A 207 -4.39 9.24 20.69
N ASP A 208 -4.20 9.08 19.38
CA ASP A 208 -2.96 8.47 18.84
C ASP A 208 -1.80 9.45 18.56
N LYS A 209 -1.91 10.72 18.98
CA LYS A 209 -1.04 11.79 18.49
C LYS A 209 -0.32 12.67 19.51
N ILE A 210 -0.38 12.33 20.79
CA ILE A 210 0.09 13.25 21.84
C ILE A 210 1.49 12.91 22.37
N TYR A 211 1.99 11.68 22.22
CA TYR A 211 3.08 11.24 23.09
C TYR A 211 4.50 11.44 22.58
N THR A 212 4.76 11.59 21.27
CA THR A 212 6.15 11.61 20.79
C THR A 212 6.88 12.95 20.96
N GLU A 213 6.19 14.05 21.28
CA GLU A 213 6.84 15.36 21.31
C GLU A 213 7.21 15.88 22.70
N ASN A 214 6.74 15.28 23.80
CA ASN A 214 7.02 15.78 25.17
C ASN A 214 7.06 14.68 26.25
N LEU A 215 7.72 13.54 26.01
CA LEU A 215 7.95 12.55 27.07
C LEU A 215 8.94 13.10 28.11
N ASP A 216 8.65 12.89 29.39
CA ASP A 216 9.65 13.10 30.43
C ASP A 216 10.76 12.02 30.34
N PRO A 217 11.92 12.20 31.00
CA PRO A 217 13.03 11.25 30.91
C PRO A 217 12.68 9.83 31.37
N LEU A 218 11.74 9.68 32.30
CA LEU A 218 11.29 8.39 32.81
C LEU A 218 10.36 7.71 31.80
N GLU A 219 9.40 8.46 31.24
CA GLU A 219 8.51 7.98 30.18
C GLU A 219 9.29 7.57 28.94
N ALA A 220 10.28 8.37 28.52
CA ALA A 220 11.17 8.02 27.41
C ALA A 220 11.95 6.72 27.68
N GLN A 221 12.37 6.49 28.93
CA GLN A 221 13.01 5.25 29.34
C GLN A 221 12.04 4.05 29.29
N ILE A 222 10.80 4.24 29.75
CA ILE A 222 9.74 3.21 29.65
C ILE A 222 9.51 2.85 28.18
N VAL A 223 9.30 3.84 27.32
CA VAL A 223 9.09 3.62 25.87
C VAL A 223 10.26 2.86 25.25
N SER A 224 11.50 3.24 25.57
CA SER A 224 12.69 2.53 25.06
C SER A 224 12.72 1.06 25.48
N ILE A 225 12.34 0.75 26.73
CA ILE A 225 12.29 -0.64 27.21
C ILE A 225 11.18 -1.42 26.49
N LEU A 226 10.00 -0.82 26.34
CA LEU A 226 8.89 -1.44 25.61
C LEU A 226 9.29 -1.75 24.17
N ASP A 227 9.88 -0.78 23.47
CA ASP A 227 10.27 -0.92 22.06
C ASP A 227 11.41 -1.94 21.85
N GLU A 228 12.40 -1.97 22.76
CA GLU A 228 13.59 -2.83 22.61
C GLU A 228 13.35 -4.27 23.05
N TYR A 229 12.63 -4.49 24.15
CA TYR A 229 12.55 -5.81 24.81
C TYR A 229 11.20 -6.50 24.67
N ILE A 230 10.11 -5.75 24.50
CA ILE A 230 8.75 -6.31 24.57
C ILE A 230 8.09 -6.35 23.20
N LYS A 231 8.13 -5.21 22.49
CA LYS A 231 7.51 -5.06 21.17
C LYS A 231 7.95 -6.10 20.14
N PRO A 232 9.22 -6.58 20.09
CA PRO A 232 9.61 -7.65 19.18
C PRO A 232 8.85 -8.96 19.43
N ALA A 233 8.64 -9.33 20.69
CA ALA A 233 7.89 -10.53 21.06
C ALA A 233 6.39 -10.39 20.71
N VAL A 234 5.81 -9.24 21.03
CA VAL A 234 4.42 -8.90 20.72
C VAL A 234 4.18 -8.90 19.19
N ALA A 235 5.10 -8.35 18.41
CA ALA A 235 5.03 -8.36 16.94
C ALA A 235 5.22 -9.76 16.35
N SER A 236 6.07 -10.59 16.96
CA SER A 236 6.19 -12.01 16.61
C SER A 236 4.83 -12.71 16.75
N ASP A 237 4.10 -12.42 17.82
CA ASP A 237 2.76 -12.95 18.08
C ASP A 237 1.64 -12.28 17.26
N GLY A 238 1.97 -11.30 16.41
CA GLY A 238 1.02 -10.63 15.52
C GLY A 238 0.23 -9.50 16.17
N GLY A 239 0.73 -8.91 17.25
CA GLY A 239 0.15 -7.73 17.89
C GLY A 239 1.12 -6.54 17.95
N ASN A 240 0.68 -5.50 18.64
CA ASN A 240 1.53 -4.35 18.97
C ASN A 240 1.25 -3.87 20.40
N ILE A 241 2.24 -3.19 20.96
CA ILE A 241 2.16 -2.53 22.25
C ILE A 241 2.55 -1.07 22.09
N GLN A 242 1.76 -0.18 22.68
CA GLN A 242 2.03 1.24 22.71
C GLN A 242 1.99 1.75 24.14
N PHE A 243 2.93 2.61 24.50
CA PHE A 243 2.87 3.36 25.73
C PHE A 243 1.73 4.38 25.66
N GLU A 244 0.89 4.41 26.70
CA GLU A 244 -0.21 5.38 26.81
C GLU A 244 0.11 6.45 27.85
N SER A 245 0.46 6.07 29.07
CA SER A 245 0.77 7.04 30.12
C SER A 245 1.54 6.42 31.28
N TYR A 246 2.11 7.28 32.11
CA TYR A 246 2.67 6.91 33.40
C TYR A 246 2.06 7.78 34.50
N ASP A 247 1.57 7.17 35.57
CA ASP A 247 1.06 7.85 36.76
C ASP A 247 2.11 7.81 37.88
N PRO A 248 2.76 8.95 38.22
CA PRO A 248 3.79 8.99 39.26
C PRO A 248 3.27 8.74 40.68
N SER A 249 1.96 8.92 40.93
CA SER A 249 1.37 8.83 42.28
C SER A 249 1.33 7.38 42.79
N ASN A 250 1.12 6.44 41.88
CA ASN A 250 1.08 5.00 42.14
C ASN A 250 2.15 4.22 41.36
N LYS A 251 2.98 4.90 40.54
CA LYS A 251 4.01 4.31 39.69
C LYS A 251 3.43 3.28 38.70
N SER A 252 2.26 3.60 38.15
CA SER A 252 1.52 2.76 37.21
C SER A 252 1.84 3.14 35.77
N VAL A 253 2.19 2.15 34.94
CA VAL A 253 2.35 2.33 33.49
C VAL A 253 1.09 1.82 32.79
N GLN A 254 0.50 2.64 31.93
CA GLN A 254 -0.60 2.24 31.06
C GLN A 254 -0.09 1.98 29.64
N VAL A 255 -0.52 0.86 29.06
CA VAL A 255 -0.17 0.43 27.70
C VAL A 255 -1.41 0.02 26.92
N ILE A 256 -1.40 0.28 25.62
CA ILE A 256 -2.42 -0.15 24.66
C ILE A 256 -1.91 -1.43 23.97
N LEU A 257 -2.72 -2.49 24.01
CA LEU A 257 -2.48 -3.74 23.29
C LEU A 257 -3.36 -3.80 22.04
N GLN A 258 -2.74 -4.08 20.90
CA GLN A 258 -3.39 -4.08 19.59
C GLN A 258 -3.16 -5.41 18.85
N GLY A 259 -4.00 -5.69 17.85
CA GLY A 259 -3.91 -6.89 17.02
C GLY A 259 -4.09 -8.16 17.85
N ALA A 260 -3.25 -9.18 17.63
CA ALA A 260 -3.40 -10.48 18.29
C ALA A 260 -3.34 -10.42 19.84
N CYS A 261 -2.72 -9.38 20.40
CA CYS A 261 -2.59 -9.19 21.84
C CYS A 261 -3.84 -8.56 22.49
N SER A 262 -4.78 -8.07 21.68
CA SER A 262 -6.06 -7.51 22.12
C SER A 262 -7.14 -8.61 22.23
N GLY A 263 -8.09 -8.42 23.15
CA GLY A 263 -9.36 -9.15 23.16
C GLY A 263 -9.34 -10.62 23.63
N CYS A 264 -8.21 -11.17 24.05
CA CYS A 264 -8.12 -12.52 24.65
C CYS A 264 -7.73 -12.43 26.14
N PRO A 265 -8.65 -12.70 27.09
CA PRO A 265 -8.39 -12.51 28.52
C PRO A 265 -7.15 -13.26 29.06
N SER A 266 -6.89 -14.47 28.56
CA SER A 266 -5.73 -15.27 28.99
C SER A 266 -4.40 -14.69 28.51
N SER A 267 -4.38 -14.18 27.28
CA SER A 267 -3.18 -13.60 26.67
C SER A 267 -2.88 -12.21 27.26
N THR A 268 -3.91 -11.39 27.46
CA THR A 268 -3.77 -10.06 28.07
C THR A 268 -3.22 -10.16 29.50
N PHE A 269 -3.70 -11.11 30.32
CA PHE A 269 -3.20 -11.27 31.69
C PHE A 269 -1.72 -11.69 31.74
N THR A 270 -1.34 -12.70 30.96
CA THR A 270 0.04 -13.20 30.93
C THR A 270 1.00 -12.15 30.38
N LEU A 271 0.63 -11.49 29.28
CA LEU A 271 1.45 -10.43 28.67
C LEU A 271 1.63 -9.25 29.62
N LYS A 272 0.54 -8.78 30.26
CA LYS A 272 0.58 -7.72 31.28
C LYS A 272 1.58 -8.03 32.39
N ASN A 273 1.53 -9.23 32.95
CA ASN A 273 2.45 -9.63 34.02
C ASN A 273 3.91 -9.71 33.52
N GLY A 274 4.12 -10.15 32.28
CA GLY A 274 5.43 -10.14 31.64
C GLY A 274 6.01 -8.73 31.50
N ILE A 275 5.20 -7.79 31.01
CA ILE A 275 5.56 -6.36 30.88
C ILE A 275 5.89 -5.77 32.24
N GLU A 276 5.04 -6.02 33.25
CA GLU A 276 5.23 -5.48 34.60
C GLU A 276 6.53 -5.98 35.24
N ASN A 277 6.81 -7.28 35.14
CA ASN A 277 8.03 -7.87 35.69
C ASN A 277 9.28 -7.30 34.99
N MET A 278 9.25 -7.20 33.66
CA MET A 278 10.36 -6.64 32.88
C MET A 278 10.64 -5.19 33.27
N LEU A 279 9.61 -4.34 33.32
CA LEU A 279 9.75 -2.94 33.71
C LEU A 279 10.26 -2.79 35.15
N LYS A 280 9.79 -3.63 36.08
CA LYS A 280 10.28 -3.64 37.47
C LYS A 280 11.75 -4.04 37.57
N GLU A 281 12.17 -5.03 36.80
CA GLU A 281 13.56 -5.50 36.75
C GLU A 281 14.49 -4.45 36.17
N MET A 282 14.11 -3.84 35.05
CA MET A 282 14.92 -2.84 34.34
C MET A 282 14.88 -1.46 34.99
N MET A 283 13.83 -1.15 35.77
CA MET A 283 13.65 0.13 36.46
C MET A 283 13.31 -0.07 37.95
N PRO A 284 14.23 -0.60 38.78
CA PRO A 284 13.94 -0.94 40.17
C PRO A 284 13.42 0.25 40.98
N GLY A 285 12.27 0.04 41.65
CA GLY A 285 11.63 1.05 42.50
C GLY A 285 10.95 2.20 41.75
N LYS A 286 10.93 2.18 40.41
CA LYS A 286 10.26 3.18 39.58
C LYS A 286 8.87 2.76 39.13
N ILE A 287 8.62 1.46 38.94
CA ILE A 287 7.35 0.92 38.45
C ILE A 287 6.77 -0.03 39.50
N GLU A 288 5.48 0.11 39.83
CA GLU A 288 4.78 -0.78 40.79
C GLU A 288 3.74 -1.66 40.12
N ASN A 289 3.11 -1.19 39.04
CA ASN A 289 2.13 -1.99 38.30
C ASN A 289 2.01 -1.54 36.84
N VAL A 290 1.47 -2.44 36.00
CA VAL A 290 1.09 -2.13 34.62
C VAL A 290 -0.42 -2.26 34.48
N VAL A 291 -1.02 -1.43 33.64
CA VAL A 291 -2.43 -1.53 33.20
C VAL A 291 -2.43 -1.67 31.69
N ALA A 292 -3.08 -2.71 31.19
CA ALA A 292 -3.25 -2.93 29.76
C ALA A 292 -4.67 -2.59 29.36
N VAL A 293 -4.83 -1.73 28.36
CA VAL A 293 -6.11 -1.46 27.69
C VAL A 293 -6.07 -2.07 26.29
N ASN A 294 -7.24 -2.47 25.80
CA ASN A 294 -7.37 -2.93 24.42
C ASN A 294 -7.50 -1.72 23.51
N GLY A 295 -6.66 -1.64 22.48
CA GLY A 295 -6.91 -0.78 21.32
C GLY A 295 -8.11 -1.25 20.52
#